data_AF-W2CES3-F1
#
_entry.id   AF-W2CES3-F1
#
_cell.length_a   1.000
_cell.length_b   1.000
_cell.length_c   1.000
_cell.angle_alpha   90.00
_cell.angle_beta   90.00
_cell.angle_gamma   90.00
#
_symmetry.space_group_name_H-M   'P 1'
#
loop_
_entity.id
_entity.type
_entity.pdbx_description
1 polymer ?
#
loop_
_entity_poly.entity_id
_entity_poly.type
_entity_poly.pdbx_seq_one_letter_code
_entity_poly.pdbx_strand_id
1 'polypeptide(L)'
;GLYFSGWLSRQGYSPQLIDRYRSSGWLSALSRGVVYRTGSSLSAFGALASYNQQVEKDLRIAAHSALELWGFNHYVPMGKPILVVGMDKKTAPQLMQSALFD
;
A
#
# COMPACT_ATOMS: atom_id res chain seq x y z
N GLY A 1 -2.66 -7.15 -2.28
CA GLY A 1 -1.44 -6.74 -1.53
C GLY A 1 -0.42 -6.15 -2.48
N LEU A 2 0.52 -5.35 -1.97
CA LEU A 2 1.60 -4.73 -2.74
C LEU A 2 2.87 -5.56 -2.66
N TYR A 3 3.72 -5.49 -3.68
CA TYR A 3 5.04 -6.10 -3.71
C TYR A 3 6.09 -5.02 -4.00
N PHE A 4 7.04 -4.87 -3.08
CA PHE A 4 8.14 -3.92 -3.23
C PHE A 4 9.32 -4.60 -3.91
N SER A 5 9.92 -3.96 -4.92
CA SER A 5 11.05 -4.50 -5.67
C SER A 5 12.22 -4.85 -4.75
N GLY A 6 12.54 -4.00 -3.77
CA GLY A 6 13.58 -4.27 -2.78
C GLY A 6 13.29 -5.48 -1.91
N TRP A 7 12.02 -5.73 -1.55
CA TRP A 7 11.64 -6.92 -0.80
C TRP A 7 11.70 -8.17 -1.69
N LEU A 8 11.18 -8.11 -2.91
CA LEU A 8 11.25 -9.20 -3.89
C LEU A 8 12.70 -9.62 -4.16
N SER A 9 13.62 -8.66 -4.33
CA SER A 9 15.04 -8.96 -4.50
C SER A 9 15.64 -9.67 -3.28
N ARG A 10 15.26 -9.28 -2.05
CA ARG A 10 15.67 -10.00 -0.82
C ARG A 10 15.10 -11.41 -0.74
N GLN A 11 13.92 -11.65 -1.32
CA GLN A 11 13.31 -12.98 -1.42
C GLN A 11 13.86 -13.82 -2.58
N GLY A 12 14.85 -13.32 -3.34
CA GLY A 12 15.50 -14.06 -4.43
C GLY A 12 14.86 -13.88 -5.81
N TYR A 13 13.89 -12.98 -5.97
CA TYR A 13 13.32 -12.67 -7.28
C TYR A 13 14.21 -11.66 -8.04
N SER A 14 14.66 -12.06 -9.23
CA SER A 14 15.45 -11.18 -10.09
C SER A 14 14.57 -10.08 -10.73
N PRO A 15 15.12 -8.88 -10.98
CA PRO A 15 14.39 -7.83 -11.70
C PRO A 15 13.86 -8.28 -13.07
N GLN A 16 14.63 -9.12 -13.77
CA GLN A 16 14.24 -9.66 -15.09
C GLN A 16 13.00 -10.56 -15.00
N LEU A 17 12.88 -11.35 -13.93
CA LEU A 17 11.70 -12.20 -13.72
C LEU A 17 10.46 -11.35 -13.40
N ILE A 18 10.64 -10.30 -12.60
CA ILE A 18 9.56 -9.35 -12.27
C ILE A 18 9.09 -8.63 -13.54
N ASP A 19 10.02 -8.21 -14.40
CA ASP A 19 9.69 -7.58 -15.69
C ASP A 19 8.97 -8.55 -16.62
N ARG A 20 9.39 -9.83 -16.66
CA ARG A 20 8.67 -10.87 -17.42
C ARG A 20 7.24 -11.04 -16.95
N TYR A 21 7.00 -11.04 -15.63
CA TYR A 21 5.65 -11.09 -15.07
C TYR A 21 4.83 -9.83 -15.34
N ARG A 22 5.47 -8.67 -15.47
CA ARG A 22 4.77 -7.47 -15.92
C ARG A 22 4.38 -7.55 -17.39
N SER A 23 5.30 -7.97 -18.25
CA SER A 23 5.05 -8.11 -19.70
C SER A 23 3.99 -9.17 -20.01
N SER A 24 3.90 -10.24 -19.20
CA SER A 24 2.85 -11.26 -19.33
C SER A 24 1.51 -10.85 -18.73
N GLY A 25 1.40 -9.65 -18.14
CA GLY A 25 0.18 -9.15 -17.51
C GLY A 25 -0.13 -9.77 -16.14
N TRP A 26 0.78 -10.54 -15.54
CA TRP A 26 0.61 -11.08 -14.18
C TRP A 26 0.74 -10.00 -13.10
N LEU A 27 1.60 -9.01 -13.32
CA LEU A 27 1.86 -7.91 -12.41
C LEU A 27 1.65 -6.55 -13.08
N SER A 28 1.05 -5.61 -12.35
CA SER A 28 0.87 -4.23 -12.75
C SER A 28 1.71 -3.28 -11.91
N ALA A 29 2.14 -2.18 -12.52
CA ALA A 29 2.90 -1.13 -11.85
C ALA A 29 1.96 -0.22 -11.04
N LEU A 30 2.30 0.06 -9.78
CA LEU A 30 1.63 1.10 -9.00
C LEU A 30 2.46 2.39 -8.92
N SER A 31 3.74 2.25 -8.56
CA SER A 31 4.70 3.35 -8.49
C SER A 31 6.12 2.81 -8.68
N ARG A 32 7.14 3.67 -8.58
CA ARG A 32 8.54 3.25 -8.76
C ARG A 32 8.90 2.15 -7.75
N GLY A 33 9.17 0.95 -8.26
CA GLY A 33 9.53 -0.21 -7.43
C GLY A 33 8.38 -0.83 -6.65
N VAL A 34 7.12 -0.51 -6.96
CA VAL A 34 5.95 -1.12 -6.33
C VAL A 34 5.04 -1.70 -7.39
N VAL A 35 4.75 -3.00 -7.27
CA VAL A 35 3.87 -3.73 -8.18
C VAL A 35 2.76 -4.43 -7.40
N TYR A 36 1.69 -4.81 -8.09
CA TYR A 36 0.58 -5.57 -7.53
C TYR A 36 0.10 -6.61 -8.53
N ARG A 37 -0.65 -7.61 -8.07
CA ARG A 37 -1.20 -8.65 -8.95
C ARG A 37 -2.33 -8.07 -9.80
N THR A 38 -2.23 -8.22 -11.12
CA THR A 38 -3.27 -7.76 -12.04
C THR A 38 -4.60 -8.44 -11.74
N GLY A 39 -5.70 -7.67 -11.75
CA GLY A 39 -7.04 -8.16 -11.46
C GLY A 39 -7.37 -8.32 -9.96
N SER A 40 -6.40 -8.08 -9.06
CA SER A 40 -6.69 -7.99 -7.62
C SER A 40 -7.29 -6.63 -7.28
N SER A 41 -8.30 -6.60 -6.42
CA SER A 41 -8.69 -5.35 -5.75
C SER A 41 -7.53 -4.86 -4.87
N LEU A 42 -7.30 -3.56 -4.90
CA LEU A 42 -6.21 -2.92 -4.20
C LEU A 42 -6.76 -2.27 -2.93
N SER A 43 -6.69 -2.98 -1.80
CA SER A 43 -7.15 -2.40 -0.54
C SER A 43 -6.09 -1.50 0.10
N ALA A 44 -6.47 -0.31 0.56
CA ALA A 44 -5.63 0.64 1.27
C ALA A 44 -5.03 0.04 2.56
N PHE A 45 -5.84 -0.70 3.32
CA PHE A 45 -5.38 -1.46 4.50
C PHE A 45 -4.40 -2.57 4.11
N GLY A 46 -4.68 -3.29 3.02
CA GLY A 46 -3.79 -4.31 2.49
C GLY A 46 -2.45 -3.73 2.04
N ALA A 47 -2.45 -2.53 1.46
CA ALA A 47 -1.25 -1.80 1.08
C ALA A 47 -0.43 -1.36 2.30
N LEU A 48 -1.11 -0.85 3.34
CA LEU A 48 -0.50 -0.49 4.62
C LEU A 48 0.19 -1.70 5.28
N ALA A 49 -0.53 -2.81 5.38
CA ALA A 49 -0.01 -4.05 5.93
C ALA A 49 1.19 -4.58 5.12
N SER A 50 1.09 -4.57 3.79
CA SER A 50 2.19 -4.99 2.90
C SER A 50 3.42 -4.11 3.07
N TYR A 51 3.24 -2.79 3.22
CA TYR A 51 4.35 -1.86 3.46
C TYR A 51 5.05 -2.14 4.78
N ASN A 52 4.29 -2.27 5.87
CA ASN A 52 4.87 -2.51 7.20
C ASN A 52 5.62 -3.85 7.25
N GLN A 53 5.03 -4.90 6.66
CA GLN A 53 5.65 -6.24 6.63
C GLN A 53 6.92 -6.28 5.76
N GLN A 54 6.92 -5.61 4.60
CA GLN A 54 8.01 -5.76 3.62
C GLN A 54 9.14 -4.73 3.80
N VAL A 55 8.81 -3.54 4.27
CA VAL A 55 9.73 -2.39 4.41
C VAL A 55 10.17 -2.20 5.87
N GLU A 56 9.65 -3.02 6.80
CA GLU A 56 9.97 -2.98 8.24
C GLU A 56 9.81 -1.57 8.82
N LYS A 57 8.66 -0.96 8.55
CA LYS A 57 8.31 0.36 9.07
C LYS A 57 6.97 0.33 9.77
N ASP A 58 6.80 1.28 10.69
CA ASP A 58 5.57 1.47 11.43
C ASP A 58 4.73 2.59 10.82
N LEU A 59 3.98 2.27 9.76
CA LEU A 59 2.82 3.09 9.40
C LEU A 59 1.64 2.72 10.29
N ARG A 60 0.97 3.72 10.85
CA ARG A 60 -0.17 3.53 11.76
C ARG A 60 -1.40 4.21 11.19
N ILE A 61 -2.57 3.60 11.37
CA ILE A 61 -3.82 4.30 11.05
C ILE A 61 -4.01 5.41 12.07
N ALA A 62 -4.39 6.60 11.63
CA ALA A 62 -4.45 7.81 12.46
C ALA A 62 -5.74 8.60 12.25
N ALA A 63 -5.91 9.64 13.07
CA ALA A 63 -7.02 10.60 13.01
C ALA A 63 -8.40 9.93 12.98
N HIS A 64 -9.31 10.42 12.14
CA HIS A 64 -10.68 9.92 12.03
C HIS A 64 -10.73 8.46 11.57
N SER A 65 -9.80 8.00 10.74
CA SER A 65 -9.74 6.60 10.32
C SER A 65 -9.45 5.65 11.48
N ALA A 66 -8.66 6.09 12.47
CA ALA A 66 -8.42 5.29 13.68
C ALA A 66 -9.67 5.22 14.55
N LEU A 67 -10.39 6.33 14.68
CA LEU A 67 -11.66 6.38 15.44
C LEU A 67 -12.74 5.51 14.80
N GLU A 68 -12.85 5.56 13.47
CA GLU A 68 -13.76 4.72 12.69
C GLU A 68 -13.49 3.22 12.92
N LEU A 69 -12.21 2.80 12.84
CA LEU A 69 -11.82 1.41 13.11
C LEU A 69 -12.11 0.95 14.53
N TRP A 70 -12.05 1.87 15.51
CA TRP A 70 -12.37 1.58 16.91
C TRP A 70 -13.88 1.65 17.21
N GLY A 71 -14.73 1.94 16.23
CA GLY A 71 -16.18 2.03 16.39
C GLY A 71 -16.69 3.38 16.90
N PHE A 72 -15.82 4.38 17.00
CA PHE A 72 -16.15 5.75 17.41
C PHE A 72 -16.66 6.60 16.24
N ASN A 73 -17.61 6.07 15.48
CA ASN A 73 -18.14 6.70 14.25
C ASN A 73 -18.81 8.06 14.49
N HIS A 74 -19.30 8.30 15.71
CA HIS A 74 -19.89 9.58 16.11
C HIS A 74 -18.91 10.77 16.06
N TYR A 75 -17.61 10.50 15.99
CA TYR A 75 -16.55 11.51 15.91
C TYR A 75 -15.92 11.60 14.51
N VAL A 76 -16.42 10.83 13.54
CA VAL A 76 -15.88 10.78 12.18
C VAL A 76 -16.69 11.73 11.28
N PRO A 77 -16.04 12.70 10.61
CA PRO A 77 -16.74 13.60 9.69
C PRO A 77 -17.33 12.81 8.51
N MET A 78 -18.59 13.11 8.17
CA MET A 78 -19.26 12.48 7.02
C MET A 78 -18.72 13.04 5.70
N GLY A 79 -18.36 12.17 4.75
CA GLY A 79 -17.81 12.56 3.46
C GLY A 79 -17.14 11.41 2.70
N LYS A 80 -16.31 11.72 1.70
CA LYS A 80 -15.49 10.71 1.02
C LYS A 80 -14.49 10.11 2.03
N PRO A 81 -14.45 8.79 2.19
CA PRO A 81 -13.51 8.15 3.12
C PRO A 81 -12.09 8.40 2.62
N ILE A 82 -11.29 9.10 3.41
CA ILE A 82 -9.86 9.25 3.19
C ILE A 82 -9.17 8.51 4.32
N LEU A 83 -8.40 7.47 3.99
CA LEU A 83 -7.57 6.77 4.96
C LEU A 83 -6.42 7.69 5.38
N VAL A 84 -6.40 8.04 6.68
CA VAL A 84 -5.29 8.81 7.25
C VAL A 84 -4.28 7.88 7.89
N VAL A 85 -3.03 8.03 7.46
CA VAL A 85 -1.90 7.24 7.93
C VAL A 85 -0.89 8.15 8.62
N GLY A 86 -0.58 7.84 9.87
CA GLY A 86 0.52 8.42 10.63
C GLY A 86 1.84 7.72 10.31
N MET A 87 2.89 8.51 10.15
CA MET A 87 4.25 8.02 9.90
C MET A 87 5.28 8.86 10.64
N ASP A 88 6.36 8.22 11.10
CA ASP A 88 7.46 8.89 11.81
C ASP A 88 8.41 9.66 10.87
N LYS A 89 8.47 9.28 9.59
CA LYS A 89 9.34 9.91 8.59
C LYS A 89 8.71 11.13 7.91
N LYS A 90 9.53 12.13 7.59
CA LYS A 90 9.13 13.37 6.89
C LYS A 90 8.68 13.17 5.43
N THR A 91 8.93 12.03 4.79
CA THR A 91 8.64 11.83 3.36
C THR A 91 7.72 10.64 3.13
N ALA A 92 6.51 10.93 2.64
CA ALA A 92 5.52 9.94 2.27
C ALA A 92 5.92 9.17 0.99
N PRO A 93 5.72 7.85 0.93
CA PRO A 93 5.91 7.09 -0.31
C PRO A 93 4.90 7.49 -1.39
N GLN A 94 5.34 7.53 -2.65
CA GLN A 94 4.51 7.94 -3.79
C GLN A 94 3.24 7.10 -3.97
N LEU A 95 3.24 5.85 -3.52
CA LEU A 95 2.07 4.98 -3.57
C LEU A 95 0.86 5.56 -2.84
N MET A 96 1.04 6.36 -1.78
CA MET A 96 -0.05 6.91 -0.96
C MET A 96 -0.96 7.90 -1.69
N GLN A 97 -0.53 8.41 -2.84
CA GLN A 97 -1.31 9.36 -3.65
C GLN A 97 -2.12 8.65 -4.75
N SER A 98 -2.09 7.32 -4.81
CA SER A 98 -2.77 6.57 -5.85
C SER A 98 -4.29 6.55 -5.64
N ALA A 99 -5.04 6.91 -6.68
CA ALA A 99 -6.49 6.78 -6.72
C ALA A 99 -6.97 5.34 -7.04
N LEU A 100 -6.05 4.37 -7.08
CA LEU A 100 -6.36 2.97 -7.38
C LEU A 100 -6.80 2.16 -6.15
N PHE A 101 -6.72 2.75 -4.96
CA PHE A 101 -7.20 2.13 -3.73
C PHE A 101 -8.73 2.25 -3.59
N ASP A 102 -9.29 1.36 -2.77
CA ASP A 102 -10.68 1.36 -2.32
C ASP A 102 -11.05 2.54 -1.41
#